data_AF-A0A841AVW2-F1
#
_entry.id   AF-A0A841AVW2-F1
#
_cell.length_a   1.000
_cell.length_b   1.000
_cell.length_c   1.000
_cell.angle_alpha   90.00
_cell.angle_beta   90.00
_cell.angle_gamma   90.00
#
_symmetry.space_group_name_H-M   'P 1'
#
loop_
_entity.id
_entity.type
_entity.pdbx_description
1 polymer ?
#
loop_
_entity_poly.entity_id
_entity_poly.type
_entity_poly.pdbx_seq_one_letter_code
_entity_poly.pdbx_strand_id
1 'polypeptide(L)'
;MELRFGRSVGPGACGSLLIEGASAVSVAPNTNRKGVGMTIAVEGFTGQGLIPGELFGRLVNRIAKEHDMPREFAVRIMDQALAFLRACGESDRAPLGPSELVDIGWHTFILYTRDYASFCERVAGRFIHHTPNDDGEGEKDPEELIARTTEAIRSLGFAVDDDLWLTFLVKCSDGDDGCRASGKDGNENTDTNGK
;
A
#
# COMPACT_ATOMS: atom_id res chain seq x y z
N MET A 1 47.59 -43.23 3.07
CA MET A 1 47.40 -41.98 3.83
C MET A 1 45.96 -42.01 4.33
N GLU A 2 45.79 -42.44 5.58
CA GLU A 2 44.51 -42.41 6.29
C GLU A 2 44.06 -40.97 6.49
N LEU A 3 42.76 -40.69 6.38
CA LEU A 3 42.05 -39.84 7.33
C LEU A 3 40.58 -40.29 7.41
N ARG A 4 40.27 -41.01 8.49
CA ARG A 4 38.93 -41.17 9.07
C ARG A 4 38.56 -39.86 9.75
N PHE A 5 37.33 -39.39 9.58
CA PHE A 5 36.59 -38.72 10.65
C PHE A 5 35.09 -38.98 10.46
N GLY A 6 34.50 -39.68 11.44
CA GLY A 6 33.07 -39.87 11.58
C GLY A 6 32.61 -39.32 12.93
N ARG A 7 31.41 -38.74 12.92
CA ARG A 7 30.36 -38.73 13.96
C ARG A 7 29.27 -37.79 13.43
N SER A 8 28.13 -38.28 12.96
CA SER A 8 27.02 -38.90 13.70
C SER A 8 26.54 -38.04 14.86
N VAL A 9 25.46 -37.30 14.61
CA VAL A 9 24.56 -36.76 15.63
C VAL A 9 23.16 -37.16 15.19
N GLY A 10 22.55 -38.09 15.93
CA GLY A 10 21.20 -38.59 15.71
C GLY A 10 20.12 -37.72 16.36
N PRO A 11 18.84 -38.01 16.09
CA PRO A 11 17.69 -37.27 16.60
C PRO A 11 17.15 -37.87 17.90
N GLY A 12 16.66 -37.03 18.81
CA GLY A 12 15.93 -37.43 20.02
C GLY A 12 15.73 -36.22 20.94
N ALA A 13 14.63 -36.05 21.67
CA ALA A 13 13.43 -36.84 21.80
C ALA A 13 12.31 -35.96 22.39
N CYS A 14 11.09 -36.41 22.15
CA CYS A 14 9.83 -36.12 22.82
C CYS A 14 9.96 -35.90 24.34
N GLY A 15 9.31 -34.85 24.85
CA GLY A 15 9.17 -34.60 26.28
C GLY A 15 7.84 -33.93 26.58
N SER A 16 6.78 -34.75 26.65
CA SER A 16 5.53 -34.39 27.32
C SER A 16 5.80 -34.27 28.82
N LEU A 17 5.51 -33.12 29.41
CA LEU A 17 5.35 -32.99 30.85
C LEU A 17 4.00 -32.34 31.15
N LEU A 18 3.07 -33.18 31.61
CA LEU A 18 1.83 -32.80 32.26
C LEU A 18 2.18 -32.19 33.61
N ILE A 19 1.68 -30.98 33.88
CA ILE A 19 1.55 -30.45 35.24
C ILE A 19 0.08 -30.16 35.47
N GLU A 20 -0.53 -31.00 36.30
CA GLU A 20 -1.81 -30.75 36.96
C GLU A 20 -1.64 -29.64 38.01
N GLY A 21 -2.63 -28.75 38.11
CA GLY A 21 -2.62 -27.66 39.07
C GLY A 21 -3.85 -26.78 38.97
N ALA A 22 -5.02 -27.35 39.26
CA ALA A 22 -6.27 -26.61 39.39
C ALA A 22 -6.22 -25.64 40.59
N SER A 23 -6.53 -24.37 40.35
CA SER A 23 -7.20 -23.53 41.35
C SER A 23 -8.17 -22.61 40.61
N ALA A 24 -9.44 -22.99 40.69
CA ALA A 24 -10.57 -22.24 40.15
C ALA A 24 -10.90 -21.09 41.11
N VAL A 25 -10.70 -19.85 40.67
CA VAL A 25 -11.41 -18.70 41.24
C VAL A 25 -12.64 -18.46 40.38
N SER A 26 -13.78 -18.89 40.90
CA SER A 26 -15.10 -18.62 40.37
C SER A 26 -15.42 -17.13 40.56
N VAL A 27 -15.47 -16.36 39.47
CA VAL A 27 -16.08 -15.03 39.46
C VAL A 27 -17.43 -15.15 38.77
N ALA A 28 -18.49 -15.00 39.55
CA ALA A 28 -19.87 -15.01 39.07
C ALA A 28 -20.14 -13.82 38.11
N PRO A 29 -21.06 -13.98 37.14
CA PRO A 29 -21.37 -12.93 36.18
C PRO A 29 -22.14 -11.79 36.87
N ASN A 30 -21.56 -10.58 36.87
CA ASN A 30 -22.30 -9.38 37.21
C ASN A 30 -23.24 -9.02 36.05
N THR A 31 -24.49 -9.45 36.18
CA THR A 31 -25.60 -9.01 35.33
C THR A 31 -25.94 -7.56 35.68
N ASN A 32 -25.38 -6.61 34.95
CA ASN A 32 -26.03 -5.32 34.76
C ASN A 32 -25.90 -4.87 33.30
N ARG A 33 -26.84 -5.33 32.48
CA ARG A 33 -27.10 -4.79 31.15
C ARG A 33 -27.64 -3.37 31.32
N LYS A 34 -26.88 -2.39 30.86
CA LYS A 34 -27.41 -1.39 29.93
C LYS A 34 -26.50 -1.39 28.71
N GLY A 35 -26.97 -2.05 27.66
CA GLY A 35 -26.27 -2.14 26.39
C GLY A 35 -26.16 -0.76 25.78
N VAL A 36 -24.94 -0.21 25.78
CA VAL A 36 -24.48 0.63 24.70
C VAL A 36 -23.62 -0.29 23.86
N GLY A 37 -24.07 -0.58 22.63
CA GLY A 37 -23.24 -1.30 21.68
C GLY A 37 -21.96 -0.50 21.50
N MET A 38 -20.84 -1.02 22.04
CA MET A 38 -19.52 -0.54 21.68
C MET A 38 -19.26 -1.06 20.27
N THR A 39 -19.74 -0.31 19.28
CA THR A 39 -19.25 -0.43 17.92
C THR A 39 -17.77 -0.07 18.01
N ILE A 40 -16.89 -1.08 18.06
CA ILE A 40 -15.47 -0.83 17.82
C ILE A 40 -15.42 -0.45 16.35
N ALA A 41 -15.42 0.85 16.07
CA ALA A 41 -14.97 1.36 14.79
C ALA A 41 -13.52 0.89 14.68
N VAL A 42 -13.28 -0.14 13.87
CA VAL A 42 -11.93 -0.47 13.46
C VAL A 42 -11.54 0.67 12.53
N GLU A 43 -10.91 1.72 13.10
CA GLU A 43 -10.28 2.76 12.30
C GLU A 43 -9.21 2.06 11.45
N GLY A 44 -9.46 1.95 10.15
CA GLY A 44 -8.54 1.30 9.22
C GLY A 44 -7.18 1.99 9.23
N PHE A 45 -6.13 1.25 8.93
CA PHE A 45 -4.81 1.83 8.74
C PHE A 45 -4.82 2.85 7.59
N THR A 46 -4.03 3.91 7.72
CA THR A 46 -3.78 4.88 6.66
C THR A 46 -2.47 4.53 5.94
N GLY A 47 -2.43 4.65 4.62
CA GLY A 47 -1.21 4.48 3.84
C GLY A 47 -0.09 5.47 4.21
N GLN A 48 -0.45 6.67 4.72
CA GLN A 48 0.51 7.68 5.20
C GLN A 48 1.56 7.11 6.17
N GLY A 49 1.19 6.12 7.00
CA GLY A 49 2.09 5.51 7.99
C GLY A 49 3.19 4.62 7.39
N LEU A 50 3.16 4.33 6.09
CA LEU A 50 4.12 3.44 5.43
C LEU A 50 5.44 4.12 5.04
N ILE A 51 5.50 5.45 5.14
CA ILE A 51 6.68 6.26 4.84
C ILE A 51 6.94 7.32 5.92
N PRO A 52 8.16 7.88 6.02
CA PRO A 52 8.43 8.99 6.93
C PRO A 52 7.56 10.22 6.61
N GLY A 53 7.06 10.90 7.64
CA GLY A 53 6.16 12.05 7.49
C GLY A 53 6.72 13.19 6.63
N GLU A 54 8.04 13.43 6.70
CA GLU A 54 8.73 14.42 5.85
C GLU A 54 8.65 14.04 4.36
N LEU A 55 8.83 12.76 4.03
CA LEU A 55 8.69 12.29 2.65
C LEU A 55 7.23 12.41 2.19
N PHE A 56 6.28 12.00 3.02
CA PHE A 56 4.85 12.15 2.72
C PHE A 56 4.49 13.61 2.43
N GLY A 57 4.95 14.55 3.27
CA GLY A 57 4.73 15.98 3.07
C GLY A 57 5.30 16.51 1.75
N ARG A 58 6.51 16.08 1.36
CA ARG A 58 7.11 16.45 0.07
C ARG A 58 6.30 15.93 -1.13
N LEU A 59 5.86 14.67 -1.07
CA LEU A 59 5.06 14.04 -2.12
C LEU A 59 3.70 14.74 -2.27
N VAL A 60 3.00 14.97 -1.16
CA VAL A 60 1.73 15.71 -1.13
C VAL A 60 1.87 17.11 -1.69
N ASN A 61 2.90 17.86 -1.27
CA ASN A 61 3.12 19.21 -1.76
C ASN A 61 3.44 19.23 -3.27
N ARG A 62 4.09 18.19 -3.78
CA ARG A 62 4.35 18.05 -5.21
C ARG A 62 3.05 17.80 -5.99
N ILE A 63 2.21 16.85 -5.55
CA ILE A 63 0.91 16.60 -6.18
C ILE A 63 0.07 17.86 -6.22
N ALA A 64 -0.09 18.52 -5.07
CA ALA A 64 -0.89 19.74 -4.94
C ALA A 64 -0.43 20.83 -5.92
N LYS A 65 0.89 20.97 -6.10
CA LYS A 65 1.49 21.95 -7.01
C LYS A 65 1.36 21.57 -8.49
N GLU A 66 1.64 20.32 -8.85
CA GLU A 66 1.70 19.88 -10.25
C GLU A 66 0.30 19.69 -10.86
N HIS A 67 -0.69 19.37 -10.04
CA HIS A 67 -2.07 19.15 -10.48
C HIS A 67 -3.04 20.27 -10.05
N ASP A 68 -2.52 21.39 -9.56
CA ASP A 68 -3.29 22.57 -9.14
C ASP A 68 -4.52 22.22 -8.27
N MET A 69 -4.29 21.41 -7.24
CA MET A 69 -5.36 20.87 -6.39
C MET A 69 -5.15 21.19 -4.91
N PRO A 70 -6.23 21.27 -4.11
CA PRO A 70 -6.12 21.50 -2.68
C PRO A 70 -5.22 20.45 -2.01
N ARG A 71 -4.36 20.91 -1.10
CA ARG A 71 -3.44 20.04 -0.38
C ARG A 71 -4.16 18.89 0.34
N GLU A 72 -5.34 19.14 0.88
CA GLU A 72 -6.17 18.13 1.55
C GLU A 72 -6.56 16.99 0.61
N PHE A 73 -6.81 17.29 -0.66
CA PHE A 73 -7.11 16.28 -1.67
C PHE A 73 -5.85 15.49 -2.05
N ALA A 74 -4.72 16.17 -2.21
CA ALA A 74 -3.42 15.52 -2.44
C ALA A 74 -3.00 14.59 -1.29
N VAL A 75 -3.36 14.90 -0.04
CA VAL A 75 -3.16 14.00 1.12
C VAL A 75 -3.91 12.69 0.91
N ARG A 76 -5.21 12.76 0.54
CA ARG A 76 -6.03 11.57 0.29
C ARG A 76 -5.45 10.72 -0.86
N ILE A 77 -5.05 11.36 -1.96
CA ILE A 77 -4.44 10.68 -3.11
C ILE A 77 -3.17 9.92 -2.71
N MET A 78 -2.23 10.58 -2.03
CA MET A 78 -0.97 9.95 -1.64
C MET A 78 -1.19 8.83 -0.61
N ASP A 79 -2.14 9.00 0.32
CA ASP A 79 -2.52 7.96 1.27
C ASP A 79 -2.99 6.68 0.54
N GLN A 80 -3.94 6.82 -0.38
CA GLN A 80 -4.50 5.70 -1.13
C GLN A 80 -3.46 5.06 -2.08
N ALA A 81 -2.55 5.86 -2.66
CA ALA A 81 -1.45 5.35 -3.48
C ALA A 81 -0.49 4.45 -2.68
N LEU A 82 -0.17 4.82 -1.43
CA LEU A 82 0.68 4.01 -0.57
C LEU A 82 -0.01 2.70 -0.15
N ALA A 83 -1.31 2.76 0.16
CA ALA A 83 -2.10 1.57 0.47
C ALA A 83 -2.19 0.62 -0.73
N PHE A 84 -2.41 1.16 -1.93
CA PHE A 84 -2.37 0.43 -3.20
C PHE A 84 -1.03 -0.28 -3.42
N LEU A 85 0.09 0.42 -3.27
CA LEU A 85 1.40 -0.19 -3.47
C LEU A 85 1.69 -1.29 -2.44
N ARG A 86 1.19 -1.14 -1.20
CA ARG A 86 1.27 -2.22 -0.21
C ARG A 86 0.45 -3.44 -0.65
N ALA A 87 -0.74 -3.24 -1.22
CA ALA A 87 -1.55 -4.32 -1.76
C ALA A 87 -0.87 -5.06 -2.93
N CYS A 88 -0.23 -4.33 -3.85
CA CYS A 88 0.57 -4.91 -4.93
C CYS A 88 1.72 -5.79 -4.42
N GLY A 89 2.25 -5.51 -3.23
CA GLY A 89 3.31 -6.30 -2.61
C GLY A 89 2.87 -7.70 -2.22
N GLU A 90 1.61 -7.86 -1.79
CA GLU A 90 1.02 -9.10 -1.25
C GLU A 90 0.28 -9.93 -2.32
N SER A 91 -0.07 -9.33 -3.45
CA SER A 91 -0.86 -9.99 -4.49
C SER A 91 -0.01 -10.93 -5.35
N ASP A 92 0.09 -12.20 -4.93
CA ASP A 92 0.65 -13.29 -5.77
C ASP A 92 -0.35 -13.81 -6.82
N ARG A 93 -1.61 -13.34 -6.78
CA ARG A 93 -2.75 -14.07 -7.37
C ARG A 93 -3.41 -13.39 -8.57
N ALA A 94 -3.30 -12.07 -8.73
CA ALA A 94 -3.83 -11.32 -9.87
C ALA A 94 -3.23 -9.91 -9.94
N PRO A 95 -3.10 -9.31 -11.15
CA PRO A 95 -2.69 -7.93 -11.29
C PRO A 95 -3.73 -6.99 -10.65
N LEU A 96 -3.23 -5.97 -9.95
CA LEU A 96 -4.01 -4.88 -9.39
C LEU A 96 -3.74 -3.61 -10.20
N GLY A 97 -4.68 -2.66 -10.16
CA GLY A 97 -4.53 -1.38 -10.87
C GLY A 97 -5.15 -0.22 -10.09
N PRO A 98 -4.53 0.97 -10.14
CA PRO A 98 -5.05 2.16 -9.47
C PRO A 98 -6.22 2.79 -10.24
N SER A 99 -7.00 3.64 -9.57
CA SER A 99 -7.85 4.62 -10.28
C SER A 99 -7.01 5.77 -10.85
N GLU A 100 -7.57 6.57 -11.77
CA GLU A 100 -6.88 7.74 -12.36
C GLU A 100 -6.29 8.67 -11.28
N LEU A 101 -7.03 8.92 -10.20
CA LEU A 101 -6.59 9.82 -9.13
C LEU A 101 -5.51 9.19 -8.26
N VAL A 102 -5.62 7.90 -7.95
CA VAL A 102 -4.60 7.19 -7.14
C VAL A 102 -3.30 7.05 -7.92
N ASP A 103 -3.40 6.90 -9.25
CA ASP A 103 -2.26 6.79 -10.14
C ASP A 103 -1.39 8.06 -10.16
N ILE A 104 -1.98 9.25 -9.99
CA ILE A 104 -1.23 10.51 -9.77
C ILE A 104 -0.26 10.37 -8.59
N GLY A 105 -0.71 9.75 -7.50
CA GLY A 105 0.10 9.54 -6.31
C GLY A 105 1.26 8.58 -6.58
N TRP A 106 0.99 7.48 -7.29
CA TRP A 106 2.03 6.52 -7.66
C TRP A 106 3.07 7.13 -8.58
N HIS A 107 2.63 7.80 -9.65
CA HIS A 107 3.50 8.52 -10.59
C HIS A 107 4.40 9.52 -9.88
N THR A 108 3.83 10.30 -8.94
CA THR A 108 4.62 11.26 -8.15
C THR A 108 5.71 10.55 -7.34
N PHE A 109 5.41 9.40 -6.73
CA PHE A 109 6.35 8.71 -5.87
C PHE A 109 7.51 8.06 -6.65
N ILE A 110 7.25 7.52 -7.84
CA ILE A 110 8.30 6.93 -8.71
C ILE A 110 9.44 7.91 -8.97
N LEU A 111 9.15 9.21 -9.08
CA LEU A 111 10.15 10.26 -9.32
C LEU A 111 11.14 10.42 -8.14
N TYR A 112 10.80 9.94 -6.95
CA TYR A 112 11.69 9.89 -5.78
C TYR A 112 12.39 8.53 -5.73
N THR A 113 13.12 8.20 -6.80
CA THR A 113 13.57 6.84 -7.13
C THR A 113 14.27 6.09 -5.99
N ARG A 114 15.11 6.76 -5.19
CA ARG A 114 15.76 6.16 -4.01
C ARG A 114 14.77 5.79 -2.90
N ASP A 115 13.87 6.71 -2.60
CA ASP A 115 12.83 6.53 -1.58
C ASP A 115 11.84 5.46 -2.04
N TYR A 116 11.44 5.49 -3.32
CA TYR A 116 10.55 4.52 -3.94
C TYR A 116 11.14 3.11 -3.96
N ALA A 117 12.39 2.95 -4.39
CA ALA A 117 13.07 1.65 -4.36
C ALA A 117 13.16 1.08 -2.94
N SER A 118 13.51 1.92 -1.96
CA SER A 118 13.60 1.53 -0.55
C SER A 118 12.24 1.16 0.04
N PHE A 119 11.18 1.85 -0.40
CA PHE A 119 9.81 1.54 -0.02
C PHE A 119 9.37 0.20 -0.59
N CYS A 120 9.53 -0.01 -1.90
CA CYS A 120 9.17 -1.25 -2.58
C CYS A 120 9.84 -2.48 -1.95
N GLU A 121 11.15 -2.39 -1.66
CA GLU A 121 11.86 -3.47 -0.98
C GLU A 121 11.25 -3.77 0.41
N ARG A 122 10.94 -2.72 1.19
CA ARG A 122 10.36 -2.89 2.52
C ARG A 122 8.94 -3.45 2.51
N VAL A 123 8.10 -3.05 1.55
CA VAL A 123 6.68 -3.41 1.56
C VAL A 123 6.37 -4.64 0.71
N ALA A 124 7.20 -4.98 -0.26
CA ALA A 124 6.96 -6.03 -1.24
C ALA A 124 8.14 -7.01 -1.43
N GLY A 125 9.32 -6.72 -0.86
CA GLY A 125 10.55 -7.51 -1.06
C GLY A 125 11.06 -7.51 -2.51
N ARG A 126 10.55 -6.60 -3.34
CA ARG A 126 10.88 -6.46 -4.76
C ARG A 126 10.48 -5.08 -5.27
N PHE A 127 11.05 -4.65 -6.38
CA PHE A 127 10.64 -3.42 -7.06
C PHE A 127 9.25 -3.59 -7.69
N ILE A 128 8.34 -2.65 -7.43
CA ILE A 128 7.03 -2.59 -8.09
C ILE A 128 7.21 -1.77 -9.37
N HIS A 129 7.15 -2.43 -10.51
CA HIS A 129 7.29 -1.78 -11.81
C HIS A 129 5.96 -1.15 -12.23
N HIS A 130 6.05 0.06 -12.78
CA HIS A 130 4.94 0.72 -13.45
C HIS A 130 5.09 0.51 -14.96
N THR A 131 4.03 0.00 -15.60
CA THR A 131 3.95 -0.13 -17.05
C THR A 131 2.79 0.74 -17.51
N PRO A 132 3.05 1.85 -18.22
CA PRO A 132 2.01 2.67 -18.80
C PRO A 132 1.13 1.86 -19.76
N ASN A 133 -0.16 2.20 -19.83
CA ASN A 133 -1.07 1.64 -20.81
C ASN A 133 -1.00 2.44 -22.13
N ASP A 134 0.11 2.28 -22.85
CA ASP A 134 0.40 3.07 -24.06
C ASP A 134 -0.50 2.68 -25.25
N ASP A 135 -0.93 1.43 -25.31
CA ASP A 135 -1.68 0.87 -26.45
C ASP A 135 -3.20 1.04 -26.32
N GLY A 136 -3.68 1.58 -25.20
CA GLY A 136 -5.11 1.69 -24.89
C GLY A 136 -5.81 0.35 -24.66
N GLU A 137 -5.07 -0.77 -24.72
CA GLU A 137 -5.53 -2.11 -24.32
C GLU A 137 -5.47 -2.25 -22.80
N GLY A 138 -6.24 -1.42 -22.11
CA GLY A 138 -6.42 -1.54 -20.66
C GLY A 138 -7.13 -2.85 -20.28
N GLU A 139 -7.19 -3.11 -18.98
CA GLU A 139 -8.02 -4.21 -18.47
C GLU A 139 -9.43 -4.11 -19.07
N LYS A 140 -9.94 -5.24 -19.57
CA LYS A 140 -11.21 -5.28 -20.33
C LYS A 140 -12.41 -4.86 -19.47
N ASP A 141 -12.23 -4.93 -18.16
CA ASP A 141 -13.19 -4.49 -17.15
C ASP A 141 -12.48 -3.64 -16.08
N PRO A 142 -12.46 -2.30 -16.25
CA PRO A 142 -11.93 -1.39 -15.25
C PRO A 142 -12.67 -1.45 -13.91
N GLU A 143 -13.97 -1.75 -13.91
CA GLU A 143 -14.77 -1.85 -12.67
C GLU A 143 -14.34 -3.07 -11.86
N GLU A 144 -14.17 -4.22 -12.50
CA GLU A 144 -13.65 -5.43 -11.85
C GLU A 144 -12.21 -5.21 -11.32
N LEU A 145 -11.37 -4.49 -12.06
CA LEU A 145 -10.01 -4.14 -11.61
C LEU A 145 -10.02 -3.30 -10.33
N ILE A 146 -10.86 -2.26 -10.28
CA ILE A 146 -10.97 -1.39 -9.12
C ILE A 146 -11.60 -2.13 -7.93
N ALA A 147 -12.63 -2.95 -8.16
CA ALA A 147 -13.24 -3.76 -7.11
C ALA A 147 -12.22 -4.73 -6.49
N ARG A 148 -11.46 -5.45 -7.31
CA ARG A 148 -10.38 -6.35 -6.87
C ARG A 148 -9.28 -5.61 -6.11
N THR A 149 -8.89 -4.43 -6.58
CA THR A 149 -7.84 -3.62 -5.95
C THR A 149 -8.28 -3.08 -4.60
N THR A 150 -9.48 -2.50 -4.51
CA THR A 150 -10.01 -1.98 -3.25
C THR A 150 -10.27 -3.09 -2.23
N GLU A 151 -10.70 -4.28 -2.67
CA GLU A 151 -10.82 -5.44 -1.79
C GLU A 151 -9.44 -5.90 -1.27
N ALA A 152 -8.41 -5.93 -2.12
CA ALA A 152 -7.05 -6.24 -1.68
C ALA A 152 -6.57 -5.24 -0.61
N ILE A 153 -6.82 -3.94 -0.80
CA ILE A 153 -6.50 -2.89 0.19
C ILE A 153 -7.26 -3.11 1.52
N ARG A 154 -8.57 -3.37 1.46
CA ARG A 154 -9.40 -3.65 2.65
C ARG A 154 -8.93 -4.89 3.39
N SER A 155 -8.54 -5.94 2.68
CA SER A 155 -8.06 -7.20 3.29
C SER A 155 -6.79 -7.02 4.12
N LEU A 156 -6.00 -5.99 3.83
CA LEU A 156 -4.81 -5.59 4.58
C LEU A 156 -5.12 -4.63 5.74
N GLY A 157 -6.39 -4.30 5.94
CA GLY A 157 -6.86 -3.43 7.03
C GLY A 157 -6.73 -1.94 6.74
N PHE A 158 -6.41 -1.52 5.51
CA PHE A 158 -6.38 -0.11 5.15
C PHE A 158 -7.78 0.43 4.87
N ALA A 159 -8.01 1.68 5.22
CA ALA A 159 -9.22 2.39 4.82
C ALA A 159 -9.20 2.69 3.32
N VAL A 160 -10.33 2.46 2.65
CA VAL A 160 -10.54 2.80 1.23
C VAL A 160 -11.37 4.05 1.12
N ASP A 161 -10.88 5.00 0.33
CA ASP A 161 -11.57 6.24 0.00
C ASP A 161 -12.40 6.08 -1.29
N ASP A 162 -13.67 5.69 -1.14
CA ASP A 162 -14.51 5.35 -2.29
C ASP A 162 -14.64 6.48 -3.32
N ASP A 163 -14.57 7.75 -2.94
CA ASP A 163 -14.62 8.88 -3.89
C ASP A 163 -13.44 8.83 -4.88
N LEU A 164 -12.23 8.56 -4.36
CA LEU A 164 -11.01 8.50 -5.17
C LEU A 164 -10.97 7.27 -6.06
N TRP A 165 -11.54 6.16 -5.61
CA TRP A 165 -11.54 4.90 -6.34
C TRP A 165 -12.68 4.82 -7.36
N LEU A 166 -13.85 5.41 -7.08
CA LEU A 166 -15.04 5.35 -7.93
C LEU A 166 -15.20 6.55 -8.89
N THR A 167 -14.20 7.44 -8.98
CA THR A 167 -14.24 8.62 -9.87
C THR A 167 -14.49 8.25 -11.35
N PHE A 168 -14.16 7.02 -11.79
CA PHE A 168 -14.49 6.53 -13.14
C PHE A 168 -15.99 6.54 -13.45
N LEU A 169 -16.87 6.45 -12.44
CA LEU A 169 -18.33 6.49 -12.61
C LEU A 169 -18.87 7.91 -12.86
N VAL A 170 -18.05 8.95 -12.65
CA VAL A 170 -18.47 10.35 -12.74
C VAL A 170 -18.12 10.98 -14.10
N LYS A 171 -17.26 10.35 -14.91
CA LYS A 171 -16.97 10.80 -16.29
C LYS A 171 -18.02 10.29 -17.29
N CYS A 172 -19.25 10.78 -17.16
CA CYS A 172 -20.27 10.74 -18.22
C CYS A 172 -21.14 12.00 -18.19
N SER A 173 -20.53 13.18 -18.07
CA SER A 173 -21.00 14.40 -18.73
C SER A 173 -19.82 15.34 -18.86
N ASP A 174 -19.78 16.06 -19.97
CA ASP A 174 -18.86 17.16 -20.26
C ASP A 174 -17.55 16.73 -20.90
N GLY A 175 -17.55 16.83 -22.23
CA GLY A 175 -16.36 16.69 -23.05
C GLY A 175 -15.49 17.94 -22.93
N ASP A 176 -14.23 17.73 -22.61
CA ASP A 176 -13.12 18.57 -23.04
C ASP A 176 -11.84 17.74 -23.25
N ASP A 177 -11.42 17.69 -24.51
CA ASP A 177 -10.22 17.00 -24.96
C ASP A 177 -8.99 17.82 -24.51
N GLY A 178 -8.37 17.46 -23.39
CA GLY A 178 -7.31 18.34 -22.85
C GLY A 178 -6.28 17.76 -21.90
N CYS A 179 -6.26 16.45 -21.61
CA CYS A 179 -5.24 15.90 -20.70
C CYS A 179 -3.93 15.60 -21.45
N ARG A 180 -3.09 16.62 -21.63
CA ARG A 180 -1.68 16.45 -22.03
C ARG A 180 -0.81 16.34 -20.78
N ALA A 181 -0.65 15.13 -20.26
CA ALA A 181 0.45 14.82 -19.35
C ALA A 181 1.76 14.76 -20.17
N SER A 182 2.35 15.92 -20.45
CA SER A 182 3.73 15.99 -20.94
C SER A 182 4.57 16.62 -19.84
N GLY A 183 5.19 15.75 -19.04
CA GLY A 183 6.23 16.12 -18.10
C GLY A 183 7.31 16.90 -18.83
N LYS A 184 7.47 18.17 -18.45
CA LYS A 184 8.66 18.95 -18.77
C LYS A 184 9.63 18.69 -17.63
N ASP A 185 10.45 17.66 -17.78
CA ASP A 185 11.46 17.27 -16.81
C ASP A 185 12.49 18.40 -16.64
N GLY A 186 12.57 18.88 -15.40
CA GLY A 186 13.48 19.92 -14.98
C GLY A 186 14.89 19.37 -14.80
N ASN A 187 15.83 20.04 -15.48
CA ASN A 187 17.28 20.08 -15.40
C ASN A 187 18.06 18.85 -14.88
N GLU A 188 18.97 18.43 -15.75
CA GLU A 188 20.01 17.46 -15.53
C GLU A 188 21.08 18.00 -14.55
N ASN A 189 21.52 17.07 -13.71
CA ASN A 189 22.79 17.01 -13.01
C ASN A 189 23.91 17.93 -13.56
N THR A 190 24.23 19.04 -12.86
CA THR A 190 25.49 19.77 -13.06
C THR A 190 26.55 19.29 -12.06
N ASP A 191 27.08 18.10 -12.30
CA ASP A 191 28.35 17.69 -11.70
C ASP A 191 29.49 18.46 -12.39
N THR A 192 29.85 19.63 -11.86
CA THR A 192 31.15 20.24 -12.16
C THR A 192 32.24 19.43 -11.46
N ASN A 193 32.73 18.36 -12.09
CA ASN A 193 33.99 17.76 -11.68
C ASN A 193 35.13 18.53 -12.34
N GLY A 194 35.56 19.60 -11.68
CA GLY A 194 36.78 20.32 -12.02
C GLY A 194 38.01 19.52 -11.58
N LYS A 195 38.80 19.05 -12.54
CA LYS A 195 40.24 18.85 -12.44
C LYS A 195 40.91 19.32 -13.72
#